data_AF-A0A329XDS1-F1
#
_entry.id   AF-A0A329XDS1-F1
#
_cell.length_a   1.000
_cell.length_b   1.000
_cell.length_c   1.000
_cell.angle_alpha   90.00
_cell.angle_beta   90.00
_cell.angle_gamma   90.00
#
_symmetry.space_group_name_H-M   'P 1'
#
loop_
_entity.id
_entity.type
_entity.pdbx_description
1 polymer ?
#
loop_
_entity_poly.entity_id
_entity_poly.type
_entity_poly.pdbx_seq_one_letter_code
_entity_poly.pdbx_strand_id
1 'polypeptide(L)'
;MSEYSQTVPELVSWARKNDFSISLPVERLAFLMAIAVLNSERLDGEMNEGELVDAFREVCKGFEQTTESVAVRANNAINDMVRQKLLNRFTSELADNHAIYRLTPLGISISDYYIRQREFSTLRLSMQLSVVASELHRAAEAAEERGDEFHWHRNVFAPLKYSVAEIFDSIDMSQRVMDEQQSSVKEDIAALLNQDWQAAIANCEQLLSETSGTLRELQDTLEAAGDKLQANLLRIQEANMDSGGSELVDKLVFDLQSKLDRIISWGQQAIDLWIGYDRHVHKFIRTAIDMDKNRIFSQRLRQSVQHYFDNPWTLTVANAERLLDMRDEELTLRNEEVTGELPLALEYEEFSEINDRLAEMIEKALLIYQQEQRPLDLGAVLRDYLAQHPLSRHFDVARILVDQAVRLGVAEADFSGLPAEWLAINDYGAKVQAHVIDTY
;
A
#
# COMPACT_ATOMS: atom_id res chain seq x y z
N MET A 1 -18.69 9.39 -21.53
CA MET A 1 -17.82 10.07 -20.56
C MET A 1 -16.50 9.33 -20.57
N SER A 2 -15.44 9.98 -21.06
CA SER A 2 -14.14 9.34 -21.25
C SER A 2 -13.53 8.96 -19.91
N GLU A 3 -13.39 7.65 -19.66
CA GLU A 3 -12.50 7.14 -18.63
C GLU A 3 -11.13 7.78 -18.82
N TYR A 4 -10.63 8.46 -17.78
CA TYR A 4 -9.31 9.06 -17.81
C TYR A 4 -8.26 7.95 -17.70
N SER A 5 -8.05 7.19 -18.77
CA SER A 5 -6.90 6.28 -18.92
C SER A 5 -5.72 7.01 -19.57
N GLN A 6 -5.47 8.26 -19.16
CA GLN A 6 -4.23 8.93 -19.54
C GLN A 6 -3.23 8.72 -18.42
N THR A 7 -2.12 8.06 -18.74
CA THR A 7 -0.97 8.02 -17.84
C THR A 7 -0.55 9.46 -17.49
N VAL A 8 0.11 9.66 -16.34
CA VAL A 8 0.54 11.01 -15.90
C VAL A 8 1.26 11.81 -17.02
N PRO A 9 2.17 11.20 -17.82
CA PRO A 9 2.82 11.91 -18.94
C PRO A 9 1.88 12.27 -20.11
N GLU A 10 0.88 11.44 -20.39
CA GLU A 10 -0.13 11.70 -21.44
C GLU A 10 -1.04 12.86 -21.06
N LEU A 11 -1.44 12.94 -19.79
CA LEU A 11 -2.23 14.06 -19.26
C LEU A 11 -1.47 15.38 -19.40
N VAL A 12 -0.17 15.40 -19.08
CA VAL A 12 0.68 16.60 -19.26
C VAL A 12 0.79 16.99 -20.73
N SER A 13 0.97 16.01 -21.61
CA SER A 13 1.04 16.25 -23.05
C SER A 13 -0.27 16.79 -23.61
N TRP A 14 -1.41 16.28 -23.13
CA TRP A 14 -2.74 16.77 -23.47
C TRP A 14 -2.97 18.19 -22.96
N ALA A 15 -2.63 18.50 -21.70
CA ALA A 15 -2.76 19.84 -21.15
C ALA A 15 -1.94 20.88 -21.94
N ARG A 16 -0.70 20.53 -22.32
CA ARG A 16 0.17 21.36 -23.15
C ARG A 16 -0.40 21.57 -24.55
N LYS A 17 -0.95 20.53 -25.18
CA LYS A 17 -1.54 20.62 -26.54
C LYS A 17 -2.75 21.54 -26.58
N ASN A 18 -3.52 21.61 -25.49
CA ASN A 18 -4.71 22.46 -25.38
C ASN A 18 -4.44 23.85 -24.80
N ASP A 19 -3.18 24.19 -24.50
CA ASP A 19 -2.77 25.49 -23.92
C ASP A 19 -3.57 25.87 -22.67
N PHE A 20 -3.81 24.92 -21.76
CA PHE A 20 -4.52 25.21 -20.51
C PHE A 20 -3.65 26.10 -19.61
N SER A 21 -4.15 27.30 -19.34
CA SER A 21 -3.49 28.27 -18.47
C SER A 21 -4.52 29.12 -17.73
N ILE A 22 -4.23 29.45 -16.49
CA ILE A 22 -4.99 30.40 -15.69
C ILE A 22 -4.01 31.49 -15.25
N SER A 23 -4.32 32.73 -15.60
CA SER A 23 -3.56 33.93 -15.27
C SER A 23 -4.50 34.96 -14.68
N LEU A 24 -4.60 34.96 -13.35
CA LEU A 24 -5.44 35.86 -12.56
C LEU A 24 -4.59 36.75 -11.64
N PRO A 25 -3.95 37.82 -12.15
CA PRO A 25 -3.42 38.89 -11.32
C PRO A 25 -4.50 39.48 -10.40
N VAL A 26 -4.09 40.18 -9.33
CA VAL A 26 -5.02 40.72 -8.31
C VAL A 26 -6.17 41.53 -8.92
N GLU A 27 -5.90 42.37 -9.94
CA GLU A 27 -6.93 43.13 -10.67
C GLU A 27 -7.92 42.21 -11.41
N ARG A 28 -7.42 41.18 -12.09
CA ARG A 28 -8.22 40.21 -12.84
C ARG A 28 -9.07 39.34 -11.93
N LEU A 29 -8.52 38.95 -10.78
CA LEU A 29 -9.25 38.22 -9.75
C LEU A 29 -10.36 39.09 -9.14
N ALA A 30 -10.05 40.35 -8.79
CA ALA A 30 -11.05 41.30 -8.30
C ALA A 30 -12.17 41.51 -9.33
N PHE A 31 -11.84 41.57 -10.61
CA PHE A 31 -12.83 41.63 -11.68
C PHE A 31 -13.69 40.37 -11.78
N LEU A 32 -13.09 39.17 -11.73
CA LEU A 32 -13.84 37.91 -11.70
C LEU A 32 -14.77 37.85 -10.48
N MET A 33 -14.32 38.32 -9.32
CA MET A 33 -15.15 38.38 -8.11
C MET A 33 -16.31 39.37 -8.26
N ALA A 34 -16.07 40.55 -8.83
CA ALA A 34 -17.13 41.53 -9.10
C ALA A 34 -18.21 40.96 -10.04
N ILE A 35 -17.80 40.25 -11.08
CA ILE A 35 -18.70 39.54 -12.00
C ILE A 35 -19.53 38.50 -11.25
N ALA A 36 -18.92 37.71 -10.37
CA ALA A 36 -19.62 36.69 -9.62
C ALA A 36 -20.64 37.26 -8.62
N VAL A 37 -20.34 38.39 -7.97
CA VAL A 37 -21.30 39.12 -7.12
C VAL A 37 -22.50 39.57 -7.97
N LEU A 38 -22.26 40.22 -9.11
CA LEU A 38 -23.34 40.66 -10.01
C LEU A 38 -24.19 39.48 -10.52
N ASN A 39 -23.56 38.35 -10.82
CA ASN A 39 -24.25 37.15 -11.23
C ASN A 39 -25.09 36.52 -10.09
N SER A 40 -24.68 36.67 -8.84
CA SER A 40 -25.39 36.13 -7.68
C SER A 40 -26.60 36.96 -7.24
N GLU A 41 -26.54 38.28 -7.43
CA GLU A 41 -27.62 39.21 -7.07
C GLU A 41 -28.66 39.36 -8.18
N ARG A 42 -28.41 38.77 -9.37
CA ARG A 42 -29.31 38.89 -10.51
C ARG A 42 -30.55 38.03 -10.38
N LEU A 43 -31.70 38.67 -10.62
CA LEU A 43 -33.02 38.03 -10.62
C LEU A 43 -33.44 37.55 -12.02
N ASP A 44 -33.15 38.30 -13.08
CA ASP A 44 -33.55 38.00 -14.46
C ASP A 44 -32.47 38.38 -15.48
N GLY A 45 -32.28 37.54 -16.50
CA GLY A 45 -31.36 37.76 -17.63
C GLY A 45 -29.93 37.26 -17.42
N GLU A 46 -29.13 37.27 -18.49
CA GLU A 46 -27.70 36.95 -18.47
C GLU A 46 -26.87 38.25 -18.53
N MET A 47 -25.56 38.19 -18.21
CA MET A 47 -24.73 39.41 -18.20
C MET A 47 -24.49 39.94 -19.60
N ASN A 48 -24.77 41.22 -19.82
CA ASN A 48 -24.47 41.90 -21.08
C ASN A 48 -23.04 42.47 -21.05
N GLU A 49 -22.48 42.76 -22.22
CA GLU A 49 -21.13 43.35 -22.31
C GLU A 49 -21.02 44.69 -21.58
N GLY A 50 -22.05 45.53 -21.65
CA GLY A 50 -22.08 46.84 -20.98
C GLY A 50 -21.90 46.71 -19.46
N GLU A 51 -22.57 45.75 -18.84
CA GLU A 51 -22.48 45.49 -17.41
C GLU A 51 -21.10 44.99 -16.99
N LEU A 52 -20.45 44.17 -17.82
CA LEU A 52 -19.07 43.74 -17.59
C LEU A 52 -18.08 44.91 -17.70
N VAL A 53 -18.29 45.83 -18.64
CA VAL A 53 -17.47 47.04 -18.77
C VAL A 53 -17.66 47.97 -17.58
N ASP A 54 -18.89 48.11 -17.09
CA ASP A 54 -19.17 48.91 -15.88
C ASP A 54 -18.58 48.26 -14.62
N ALA A 55 -18.67 46.93 -14.46
CA ALA A 55 -18.00 46.20 -13.39
C ALA A 55 -16.48 46.39 -13.44
N PHE A 56 -15.89 46.33 -14.65
CA PHE A 56 -14.46 46.57 -14.84
C PHE A 56 -14.07 48.01 -14.50
N ARG A 57 -14.97 48.98 -14.74
CA ARG A 57 -14.75 50.38 -14.37
C ARG A 57 -14.68 50.55 -12.86
N GLU A 58 -15.53 49.89 -12.08
CA GLU A 58 -15.46 49.93 -10.60
C GLU A 58 -14.16 49.32 -10.08
N VAL A 59 -13.71 48.20 -10.67
CA VAL A 59 -12.40 47.61 -10.33
C VAL A 59 -11.27 48.59 -10.64
N CYS A 60 -11.25 49.22 -11.81
CA CYS A 60 -10.24 50.22 -12.17
C CYS A 60 -10.18 51.39 -11.17
N LYS A 61 -11.33 51.85 -10.66
CA LYS A 61 -11.38 52.89 -9.62
C LYS A 61 -10.74 52.41 -8.32
N GLY A 62 -11.02 51.17 -7.90
CA GLY A 62 -10.42 50.58 -6.69
C GLY A 62 -8.90 50.44 -6.74
N PHE A 63 -8.32 50.30 -7.94
CA PHE A 63 -6.86 50.24 -8.17
C PHE A 63 -6.24 51.59 -8.58
N GLU A 64 -6.97 52.70 -8.47
CA GLU A 64 -6.50 54.06 -8.80
C GLU A 64 -5.93 54.21 -10.23
N GLN A 65 -6.49 53.48 -11.20
CA GLN A 65 -6.01 53.47 -12.59
C GLN A 65 -6.66 54.56 -13.46
N THR A 66 -6.00 54.92 -14.56
CA THR A 66 -6.48 55.96 -15.48
C THR A 66 -7.78 55.56 -16.21
N THR A 67 -8.72 56.50 -16.28
CA THR A 67 -10.07 56.27 -16.84
C THR A 67 -10.12 56.39 -18.37
N GLU A 68 -9.09 56.94 -19.01
CA GLU A 68 -9.09 57.27 -20.45
C GLU A 68 -9.07 56.04 -21.38
N SER A 69 -8.68 54.86 -20.89
CA SER A 69 -8.56 53.62 -21.70
C SER A 69 -9.41 52.44 -21.21
N VAL A 70 -10.38 52.68 -20.32
CA VAL A 70 -11.13 51.62 -19.61
C VAL A 70 -11.85 50.67 -20.57
N ALA A 71 -12.49 51.18 -21.64
CA ALA A 71 -13.23 50.33 -22.58
C ALA A 71 -12.32 49.33 -23.32
N VAL A 72 -11.14 49.76 -23.79
CA VAL A 72 -10.18 48.89 -24.47
C VAL A 72 -9.59 47.86 -23.49
N ARG A 73 -9.28 48.30 -22.26
CA ARG A 73 -8.75 47.41 -21.23
C ARG A 73 -9.79 46.40 -20.73
N ALA A 74 -11.06 46.80 -20.62
CA ALA A 74 -12.18 45.93 -20.32
C ALA A 74 -12.37 44.86 -21.40
N ASN A 75 -12.38 45.24 -22.68
CA ASN A 75 -12.48 44.28 -23.77
C ASN A 75 -11.31 43.28 -23.78
N ASN A 76 -10.09 43.75 -23.51
CA ASN A 76 -8.94 42.86 -23.34
C ASN A 76 -9.10 41.92 -22.13
N ALA A 77 -9.67 42.42 -21.03
CA ALA A 77 -9.99 41.62 -19.84
C ALA A 77 -10.99 40.51 -20.13
N ILE A 78 -12.11 40.87 -20.77
CA ILE A 78 -13.21 39.96 -21.06
C ILE A 78 -12.74 38.90 -22.06
N ASN A 79 -12.01 39.29 -23.12
CA ASN A 79 -11.46 38.33 -24.08
C ASN A 79 -10.45 37.36 -23.44
N ASP A 80 -9.63 37.84 -22.51
CA ASP A 80 -8.70 37.01 -21.74
C ASP A 80 -9.45 36.03 -20.83
N MET A 81 -10.49 36.47 -20.12
CA MET A 81 -11.36 35.61 -19.30
C MET A 81 -12.06 34.53 -20.12
N VAL A 82 -12.49 34.85 -21.35
CA VAL A 82 -13.07 33.87 -22.28
C VAL A 82 -12.00 32.89 -22.78
N ARG A 83 -10.80 33.37 -23.13
CA ARG A 83 -9.68 32.52 -23.56
C ARG A 83 -9.27 31.52 -22.48
N GLN A 84 -9.24 31.95 -21.22
CA GLN A 84 -8.90 31.11 -20.07
C GLN A 84 -10.06 30.21 -19.61
N LYS A 85 -11.18 30.18 -20.35
CA LYS A 85 -12.39 29.40 -20.02
C LYS A 85 -13.00 29.74 -18.66
N LEU A 86 -12.91 31.01 -18.24
CA LEU A 86 -13.57 31.51 -17.03
C LEU A 86 -14.97 32.04 -17.37
N LEU A 87 -15.12 32.65 -18.55
CA LEU A 87 -16.40 33.11 -19.10
C LEU A 87 -16.73 32.41 -20.42
N ASN A 88 -18.00 32.14 -20.65
CA ASN A 88 -18.55 31.78 -21.96
C ASN A 88 -19.24 33.00 -22.56
N ARG A 89 -18.98 33.26 -23.86
CA ARG A 89 -19.62 34.32 -24.64
C ARG A 89 -20.63 33.70 -25.62
N PHE A 90 -21.85 34.20 -25.61
CA PHE A 90 -22.88 33.85 -26.60
C PHE A 90 -23.34 35.09 -27.35
N THR A 91 -23.52 34.97 -28.66
CA THR A 91 -24.08 36.05 -29.48
C THR A 91 -25.60 36.04 -29.37
N SER A 92 -26.21 37.17 -29.03
CA SER A 92 -27.66 37.31 -28.85
C SER A 92 -28.15 38.61 -29.49
N GLU A 93 -29.01 38.55 -30.50
CA GLU A 93 -29.54 39.75 -31.18
C GLU A 93 -30.49 40.60 -30.32
N LEU A 94 -30.93 40.06 -29.18
CA LEU A 94 -31.90 40.69 -28.27
C LEU A 94 -31.23 41.46 -27.12
N ALA A 95 -29.93 41.29 -26.91
CA ALA A 95 -29.19 41.90 -25.82
C ALA A 95 -28.42 43.15 -26.28
N ASP A 96 -28.29 44.15 -25.41
CA ASP A 96 -27.45 45.32 -25.66
C ASP A 96 -26.01 44.88 -26.00
N ASN A 97 -25.46 45.41 -27.10
CA ASN A 97 -24.18 45.00 -27.72
C ASN A 97 -24.09 43.57 -28.32
N HIS A 98 -25.23 42.88 -28.50
CA HIS A 98 -25.30 41.58 -29.18
C HIS A 98 -24.54 40.40 -28.51
N ALA A 99 -24.11 40.53 -27.26
CA ALA A 99 -23.34 39.49 -26.57
C ALA A 99 -23.76 39.34 -25.11
N ILE A 100 -23.99 38.09 -24.70
CA ILE A 100 -24.24 37.69 -23.32
C ILE A 100 -23.09 36.82 -22.80
N TYR A 101 -22.81 36.94 -21.51
CA TYR A 101 -21.70 36.28 -20.84
C TYR A 101 -22.18 35.47 -19.65
N ARG A 102 -21.61 34.27 -19.47
CA ARG A 102 -21.89 33.38 -18.34
C ARG A 102 -20.61 32.91 -17.70
N LEU A 103 -20.59 32.86 -16.37
CA LEU A 103 -19.52 32.19 -15.65
C LEU A 103 -19.55 30.69 -15.96
N THR A 104 -18.39 30.15 -16.29
CA THR A 104 -18.18 28.71 -16.48
C THR A 104 -18.11 28.02 -15.11
N PRO A 105 -18.21 26.68 -15.03
CA PRO A 105 -17.97 25.96 -13.77
C PRO A 105 -16.64 26.32 -13.11
N LEU A 106 -15.57 26.48 -13.90
CA LEU A 106 -14.26 26.92 -13.41
C LEU A 106 -14.31 28.34 -12.82
N GLY A 107 -14.93 29.27 -13.55
CA GLY A 107 -15.12 30.65 -13.09
C GLY A 107 -15.90 30.72 -11.78
N ILE A 108 -17.00 29.97 -11.70
CA ILE A 108 -17.82 29.86 -10.48
C ILE A 108 -16.99 29.28 -9.33
N SER A 109 -16.28 28.18 -9.54
CA SER A 109 -15.48 27.54 -8.48
C SER A 109 -14.40 28.46 -7.93
N ILE A 110 -13.68 29.19 -8.80
CA ILE A 110 -12.66 30.15 -8.37
C ILE A 110 -13.29 31.32 -7.62
N SER A 111 -14.40 31.88 -8.12
CA SER A 111 -15.05 33.02 -7.45
C SER A 111 -15.72 32.62 -6.14
N ASP A 112 -16.38 31.46 -6.10
CA ASP A 112 -17.05 30.94 -4.90
C ASP A 112 -16.06 30.67 -3.77
N TYR A 113 -14.82 30.30 -4.09
CA TYR A 113 -13.76 30.11 -3.10
C TYR A 113 -13.50 31.39 -2.29
N TYR A 114 -13.48 32.56 -2.94
CA TYR A 114 -13.18 33.83 -2.28
C TYR A 114 -14.41 34.56 -1.74
N ILE A 115 -15.56 34.45 -2.42
CA ILE A 115 -16.77 35.23 -2.07
C ILE A 115 -17.60 34.53 -1.00
N ARG A 116 -17.76 33.20 -1.10
CA ARG A 116 -18.57 32.46 -0.13
C ARG A 116 -17.69 32.13 1.06
N GLN A 117 -17.99 32.75 2.20
CA GLN A 117 -17.49 32.28 3.49
C GLN A 117 -18.07 30.89 3.73
N ARG A 118 -17.27 29.85 3.44
CA ARG A 118 -17.64 28.47 3.72
C ARG A 118 -17.28 28.21 5.17
N GLU A 119 -18.28 28.25 6.03
CA GLU A 119 -18.12 27.77 7.39
C GLU A 119 -18.36 26.27 7.44
N PHE A 120 -17.48 25.56 8.15
CA PHE A 120 -17.73 24.19 8.51
C PHE A 120 -18.94 24.11 9.45
N SER A 121 -19.81 23.11 9.24
CA SER A 121 -20.98 22.88 10.09
C SER A 121 -21.18 21.40 10.33
N THR A 122 -21.07 20.99 11.60
CA THR A 122 -21.34 19.62 12.04
C THR A 122 -22.77 19.19 11.69
N LEU A 123 -23.74 20.11 11.79
CA LEU A 123 -25.13 19.85 11.41
C LEU A 123 -25.27 19.54 9.92
N ARG A 124 -24.58 20.30 9.06
CA ARG A 124 -24.57 20.04 7.60
C ARG A 124 -23.99 18.67 7.29
N LEU A 125 -22.86 18.32 7.90
CA LEU A 125 -22.23 17.01 7.73
C LEU A 125 -23.16 15.87 8.16
N SER A 126 -23.79 15.99 9.33
CA SER A 126 -24.74 15.00 9.85
C SER A 126 -25.96 14.81 8.92
N MET A 127 -26.52 15.91 8.39
CA MET A 127 -27.58 15.84 7.39
C MET A 127 -27.13 15.14 6.11
N GLN A 128 -25.94 15.47 5.60
CA GLN A 128 -25.37 14.83 4.41
C GLN A 128 -25.17 13.33 4.59
N LEU A 129 -24.61 12.91 5.72
CA LEU A 129 -24.41 11.49 6.05
C LEU A 129 -25.74 10.73 6.20
N SER A 130 -26.75 11.36 6.79
CA SER A 130 -28.10 10.79 6.91
C SER A 130 -28.74 10.55 5.53
N VAL A 131 -28.63 11.52 4.61
CA VAL A 131 -29.13 11.38 3.24
C VAL A 131 -28.38 10.26 2.50
N VAL A 132 -27.06 10.21 2.59
CA VAL A 132 -26.25 9.15 1.98
C VAL A 132 -26.62 7.79 2.54
N ALA A 133 -26.77 7.66 3.85
CA ALA A 133 -27.13 6.39 4.47
C ALA A 133 -28.48 5.87 3.94
N SER A 134 -29.46 6.74 3.78
CA SER A 134 -30.77 6.39 3.21
C SER A 134 -30.72 6.00 1.73
N GLU A 135 -30.01 6.77 0.90
CA GLU A 135 -29.83 6.46 -0.53
C GLU A 135 -29.09 5.13 -0.72
N LEU A 136 -28.02 4.94 0.05
CA LEU A 136 -27.18 3.76 -0.04
C LEU A 136 -27.90 2.49 0.47
N HIS A 137 -28.68 2.62 1.54
CA HIS A 137 -29.50 1.53 2.02
C HIS A 137 -30.54 1.09 0.99
N ARG A 138 -31.25 2.04 0.36
CA ARG A 138 -32.19 1.75 -0.73
C ARG A 138 -31.51 1.11 -1.95
N ALA A 139 -30.32 1.58 -2.31
CA ALA A 139 -29.54 0.99 -3.39
C ALA A 139 -29.08 -0.44 -3.05
N ALA A 140 -28.74 -0.72 -1.78
CA ALA A 140 -28.38 -2.05 -1.32
C ALA A 140 -29.58 -3.03 -1.36
N GLU A 141 -30.75 -2.63 -0.87
CA GLU A 141 -31.97 -3.44 -0.98
C GLU A 141 -32.33 -3.72 -2.44
N ALA A 142 -32.27 -2.70 -3.30
CA ALA A 142 -32.54 -2.86 -4.73
C ALA A 142 -31.54 -3.79 -5.43
N ALA A 143 -30.27 -3.80 -5.00
CA ALA A 143 -29.25 -4.71 -5.52
C ALA A 143 -29.55 -6.17 -5.13
N GLU A 144 -30.00 -6.41 -3.89
CA GLU A 144 -30.35 -7.74 -3.38
C GLU A 144 -31.62 -8.33 -4.02
N GLU A 145 -32.58 -7.49 -4.40
CA GLU A 145 -33.82 -7.92 -5.07
C GLU A 145 -33.60 -8.52 -6.47
N ARG A 146 -32.40 -8.37 -7.05
CA ARG A 146 -31.97 -8.91 -8.37
C ARG A 146 -32.95 -8.56 -9.51
N GLY A 147 -32.66 -7.49 -10.23
CA GLY A 147 -33.46 -7.02 -11.37
C GLY A 147 -32.81 -7.20 -12.74
N ASP A 148 -33.48 -6.64 -13.76
CA ASP A 148 -32.93 -6.52 -15.11
C ASP A 148 -31.88 -5.39 -15.22
N GLU A 149 -31.24 -5.24 -16.38
CA GLU A 149 -30.20 -4.22 -16.59
C GLU A 149 -30.72 -2.79 -16.31
N PHE A 150 -31.99 -2.52 -16.65
CA PHE A 150 -32.61 -1.22 -16.38
C PHE A 150 -32.78 -0.97 -14.88
N HIS A 151 -33.22 -1.98 -14.12
CA HIS A 151 -33.30 -1.90 -12.66
C HIS A 151 -31.94 -1.60 -12.04
N TRP A 152 -30.89 -2.31 -12.44
CA TRP A 152 -29.52 -2.05 -11.95
C TRP A 152 -29.05 -0.63 -12.29
N HIS A 153 -29.28 -0.18 -13.52
CA HIS A 153 -28.87 1.15 -13.93
C HIS A 153 -29.62 2.25 -13.17
N ARG A 154 -30.94 2.10 -12.98
CA ARG A 154 -31.82 3.12 -12.39
C ARG A 154 -31.78 3.15 -10.87
N ASN A 155 -31.73 1.98 -10.22
CA ASN A 155 -31.94 1.85 -8.78
C ASN A 155 -30.66 1.57 -7.99
N VAL A 156 -29.58 1.13 -8.66
CA VAL A 156 -28.27 0.91 -8.01
C VAL A 156 -27.23 1.90 -8.54
N PHE A 157 -26.94 1.88 -9.84
CA PHE A 157 -25.88 2.72 -10.41
C PHE A 157 -26.19 4.23 -10.30
N ALA A 158 -27.40 4.66 -10.69
CA ALA A 158 -27.74 6.09 -10.70
C ALA A 158 -27.73 6.74 -9.29
N PRO A 159 -28.29 6.13 -8.22
CA PRO A 159 -28.16 6.66 -6.87
C PRO A 159 -26.71 6.73 -6.39
N LEU A 160 -25.91 5.70 -6.66
CA LEU A 160 -24.49 5.69 -6.30
C LEU A 160 -23.72 6.80 -7.03
N LYS A 161 -23.95 6.97 -8.34
CA LYS A 161 -23.15 7.87 -9.19
C LYS A 161 -23.53 9.33 -9.05
N TYR A 162 -24.83 9.64 -8.99
CA TYR A 162 -25.33 11.01 -9.08
C TYR A 162 -25.81 11.58 -7.75
N SER A 163 -25.87 10.76 -6.69
CA SER A 163 -26.22 11.20 -5.35
C SER A 163 -25.10 10.90 -4.35
N VAL A 164 -24.78 9.62 -4.11
CA VAL A 164 -23.79 9.23 -3.10
C VAL A 164 -22.40 9.81 -3.43
N ALA A 165 -21.94 9.68 -4.67
CA ALA A 165 -20.63 10.21 -5.09
C ALA A 165 -20.54 11.73 -4.91
N GLU A 166 -21.57 12.47 -5.30
CA GLU A 166 -21.63 13.93 -5.19
C GLU A 166 -21.66 14.39 -3.72
N ILE A 167 -22.36 13.66 -2.84
CA ILE A 167 -22.36 13.99 -1.41
C ILE A 167 -20.98 13.68 -0.81
N PHE A 168 -20.31 12.59 -1.20
CA PHE A 168 -18.93 12.33 -0.78
C PHE A 168 -17.95 13.41 -1.29
N ASP A 169 -18.11 13.90 -2.52
CA ASP A 169 -17.36 15.07 -3.02
C ASP A 169 -17.62 16.31 -2.15
N SER A 170 -18.86 16.53 -1.75
CA SER A 170 -19.23 17.66 -0.88
C SER A 170 -18.64 17.55 0.53
N ILE A 171 -18.56 16.33 1.09
CA ILE A 171 -17.94 16.06 2.39
C ILE A 171 -16.42 16.26 2.30
N ASP A 172 -15.75 15.70 1.29
CA ASP A 172 -14.31 15.92 1.05
C ASP A 172 -14.00 17.41 0.92
N MET A 173 -14.81 18.16 0.14
CA MET A 173 -14.64 19.60 0.02
C MET A 173 -14.84 20.33 1.35
N SER A 174 -15.74 19.86 2.22
CA SER A 174 -15.96 20.46 3.54
C SER A 174 -14.80 20.16 4.50
N GLN A 175 -14.13 19.01 4.38
CA GLN A 175 -12.89 18.74 5.12
C GLN A 175 -11.74 19.64 4.67
N ARG A 176 -11.60 19.90 3.36
CA ARG A 176 -10.59 20.86 2.85
C ARG A 176 -10.79 22.28 3.37
N VAL A 177 -12.05 22.72 3.48
CA VAL A 177 -12.39 23.99 4.11
C VAL A 177 -11.97 24.00 5.59
N MET A 178 -12.12 22.88 6.30
CA MET A 178 -11.63 22.75 7.67
C MET A 178 -10.10 22.84 7.75
N ASP A 179 -9.37 22.28 6.78
CA ASP A 179 -7.90 22.41 6.71
C ASP A 179 -7.47 23.88 6.54
N GLU A 180 -8.17 24.65 5.71
CA GLU A 180 -7.93 26.09 5.55
C GLU A 180 -8.24 26.87 6.83
N GLN A 181 -9.33 26.55 7.51
CA GLN A 181 -9.67 27.13 8.81
C GLN A 181 -8.58 26.84 9.84
N GLN A 182 -8.06 25.61 9.91
CA GLN A 182 -6.92 25.28 10.76
C GLN A 182 -5.69 26.14 10.43
N SER A 183 -5.40 26.38 9.15
CA SER A 183 -4.28 27.23 8.74
C SER A 183 -4.50 28.68 9.17
N SER A 184 -5.70 29.23 8.97
CA SER A 184 -6.06 30.57 9.43
C SER A 184 -5.89 30.71 10.94
N VAL A 185 -6.38 29.75 11.73
CA VAL A 185 -6.22 29.77 13.19
C VAL A 185 -4.74 29.74 13.61
N LYS A 186 -3.88 29.00 12.89
CA LYS A 186 -2.43 29.02 13.15
C LYS A 186 -1.82 30.40 12.90
N GLU A 187 -2.23 31.06 11.83
CA GLU A 187 -1.80 32.43 11.50
C GLU A 187 -2.29 33.43 12.55
N ASP A 188 -3.55 33.32 12.98
CA ASP A 188 -4.13 34.16 14.02
C ASP A 188 -3.40 33.99 15.36
N ILE A 189 -3.12 32.75 15.78
CA ILE A 189 -2.31 32.46 16.97
C ILE A 189 -0.91 33.08 16.84
N ALA A 190 -0.26 32.92 15.69
CA ALA A 190 1.06 33.50 15.46
C ALA A 190 1.04 35.05 15.50
N ALA A 191 -0.01 35.68 14.96
CA ALA A 191 -0.20 37.12 14.98
C ALA A 191 -0.47 37.63 16.41
N LEU A 192 -1.34 36.96 17.17
CA LEU A 192 -1.66 37.27 18.55
C LEU A 192 -0.42 37.17 19.45
N LEU A 193 0.36 36.10 19.32
CA LEU A 193 1.61 35.92 20.06
C LEU A 193 2.71 36.92 19.64
N ASN A 194 2.66 37.43 18.41
CA ASN A 194 3.60 38.46 17.96
C ASN A 194 3.30 39.86 18.49
N GLN A 195 2.02 40.20 18.69
CA GLN A 195 1.62 41.50 19.22
C GLN A 195 1.76 41.54 20.74
N ASP A 196 0.97 40.74 21.47
CA ASP A 196 0.86 40.79 22.92
C ASP A 196 0.79 39.38 23.54
N TRP A 197 1.92 38.69 23.55
CA TRP A 197 1.99 37.26 23.89
C TRP A 197 1.43 36.82 25.26
N GLN A 198 1.24 37.72 26.24
CA GLN A 198 0.78 37.39 27.58
C GLN A 198 -0.73 37.56 27.72
N ALA A 199 -1.28 38.64 27.12
CA ALA A 199 -2.72 38.82 27.01
C ALA A 199 -3.32 37.86 25.98
N ALA A 200 -2.52 37.42 25.00
CA ALA A 200 -2.94 36.50 23.95
C ALA A 200 -3.06 35.03 24.38
N ILE A 201 -2.48 34.60 25.52
CA ILE A 201 -2.45 33.18 25.91
C ILE A 201 -3.86 32.61 26.00
N ALA A 202 -4.76 33.28 26.73
CA ALA A 202 -6.13 32.84 26.90
C ALA A 202 -6.88 32.75 25.56
N ASN A 203 -6.66 33.72 24.66
CA ASN A 203 -7.26 33.71 23.33
C ASN A 203 -6.70 32.57 22.47
N CYS A 204 -5.40 32.29 22.55
CA CYS A 204 -4.78 31.17 21.83
C CYS A 204 -5.29 29.82 22.35
N GLU A 205 -5.41 29.64 23.66
CA GLU A 205 -5.98 28.43 24.27
C GLU A 205 -7.44 28.22 23.85
N GLN A 206 -8.23 29.31 23.79
CA GLN A 206 -9.60 29.25 23.30
C GLN A 206 -9.65 28.77 21.83
N LEU A 207 -8.88 29.40 20.94
CA LEU A 207 -8.83 29.03 19.52
C LEU A 207 -8.36 27.57 19.32
N LEU A 208 -7.37 27.12 20.11
CA LEU A 208 -6.88 25.73 20.09
C LEU A 208 -7.97 24.74 20.54
N SER A 209 -8.66 25.05 21.62
CA SER A 209 -9.72 24.21 22.20
C SER A 209 -10.94 24.13 21.28
N GLU A 210 -11.41 25.26 20.74
CA GLU A 210 -12.54 25.32 19.82
C GLU A 210 -12.26 24.50 18.55
N THR A 211 -11.10 24.71 17.93
CA THR A 211 -10.71 23.95 16.73
C THR A 211 -10.57 22.46 17.02
N SER A 212 -10.03 22.08 18.19
CA SER A 212 -9.94 20.67 18.61
C SER A 212 -11.33 20.05 18.79
N GLY A 213 -12.26 20.78 19.39
CA GLY A 213 -13.66 20.37 19.54
C GLY A 213 -14.32 20.12 18.20
N THR A 214 -14.20 21.07 17.26
CA THR A 214 -14.77 20.95 15.91
C THR A 214 -14.21 19.74 15.14
N LEU A 215 -12.90 19.50 15.19
CA LEU A 215 -12.28 18.34 14.53
C LEU A 215 -12.77 17.01 15.13
N ARG A 216 -12.91 16.95 16.46
CA ARG A 216 -13.40 15.76 17.15
C ARG A 216 -14.86 15.49 16.79
N GLU A 217 -15.72 16.50 16.85
CA GLU A 217 -17.14 16.35 16.46
C GLU A 217 -17.28 15.87 15.00
N LEU A 218 -16.46 16.41 14.09
CA LEU A 218 -16.40 15.99 12.69
C LEU A 218 -16.07 14.50 12.60
N GLN A 219 -14.97 14.08 13.22
CA GLN A 219 -14.49 12.70 13.16
C GLN A 219 -15.47 11.72 13.81
N ASP A 220 -16.01 12.05 14.98
CA ASP A 220 -16.99 11.22 15.68
C ASP A 220 -18.25 11.01 14.81
N THR A 221 -18.69 12.05 14.09
CA THR A 221 -19.84 11.96 13.18
C THR A 221 -19.52 11.09 11.96
N LEU A 222 -18.32 11.20 11.39
CA LEU A 222 -17.87 10.37 10.27
C LEU A 222 -17.73 8.90 10.67
N GLU A 223 -17.08 8.61 11.80
CA GLU A 223 -16.89 7.24 12.30
C GLU A 223 -18.22 6.57 12.64
N ALA A 224 -19.15 7.29 13.29
CA ALA A 224 -20.46 6.75 13.64
C ALA A 224 -21.31 6.32 12.44
N ALA A 225 -21.12 6.97 11.28
CA ALA A 225 -21.80 6.64 10.03
C ALA A 225 -20.98 5.69 9.13
N GLY A 226 -19.65 5.77 9.19
CA GLY A 226 -18.71 5.12 8.29
C GLY A 226 -18.94 3.63 8.14
N ASP A 227 -19.00 2.89 9.25
CA ASP A 227 -19.19 1.43 9.23
C ASP A 227 -20.51 1.01 8.57
N LYS A 228 -21.58 1.79 8.79
CA LYS A 228 -22.90 1.50 8.20
C LYS A 228 -22.90 1.77 6.70
N LEU A 229 -22.21 2.83 6.26
CA LEU A 229 -22.05 3.12 4.84
C LEU A 229 -21.21 2.04 4.16
N GLN A 230 -20.08 1.66 4.77
CA GLN A 230 -19.21 0.62 4.25
C GLN A 230 -19.93 -0.73 4.15
N ALA A 231 -20.73 -1.10 5.16
CA ALA A 231 -21.52 -2.32 5.14
C ALA A 231 -22.53 -2.35 3.98
N ASN A 232 -23.22 -1.24 3.69
CA ASN A 232 -24.14 -1.19 2.55
C ASN A 232 -23.41 -1.20 1.20
N LEU A 233 -22.24 -0.57 1.08
CA LEU A 233 -21.40 -0.69 -0.13
C LEU A 233 -20.97 -2.14 -0.37
N LEU A 234 -20.59 -2.86 0.70
CA LEU A 234 -20.22 -4.27 0.62
C LEU A 234 -21.41 -5.15 0.19
N ARG A 235 -22.62 -4.90 0.74
CA ARG A 235 -23.85 -5.60 0.31
C ARG A 235 -24.11 -5.43 -1.19
N ILE A 236 -23.93 -4.21 -1.73
CA ILE A 236 -24.09 -3.96 -3.17
C ILE A 236 -23.03 -4.72 -3.97
N GLN A 237 -21.79 -4.75 -3.49
CA GLN A 237 -20.70 -5.47 -4.13
C GLN A 237 -20.97 -6.98 -4.20
N GLU A 238 -21.39 -7.59 -3.09
CA GLU A 238 -21.76 -9.00 -3.00
C GLU A 238 -22.93 -9.33 -3.95
N ALA A 239 -24.00 -8.51 -3.95
CA ALA A 239 -25.14 -8.69 -4.84
C ALA A 239 -24.78 -8.55 -6.32
N ASN A 240 -23.81 -7.70 -6.66
CA ASN A 240 -23.31 -7.55 -8.03
C ASN A 240 -22.50 -8.79 -8.48
N MET A 241 -21.70 -9.38 -7.59
CA MET A 241 -20.98 -10.62 -7.88
C MET A 241 -21.92 -11.79 -8.19
N ASP A 242 -23.01 -11.90 -7.44
CA ASP A 242 -24.00 -12.97 -7.58
C ASP A 242 -24.87 -12.89 -8.85
N SER A 243 -25.06 -11.69 -9.40
CA SER A 243 -26.02 -11.40 -10.48
C SER A 243 -25.43 -11.43 -11.90
N GLY A 244 -24.15 -11.79 -12.03
CA GLY A 244 -23.44 -11.84 -13.32
C GLY A 244 -22.43 -10.71 -13.54
N GLY A 245 -22.24 -9.82 -12.55
CA GLY A 245 -21.12 -8.87 -12.47
C GLY A 245 -21.18 -7.72 -13.46
N SER A 246 -21.76 -6.59 -13.06
CA SER A 246 -21.55 -5.32 -13.77
C SER A 246 -20.23 -4.68 -13.35
N GLU A 247 -19.26 -4.63 -14.27
CA GLU A 247 -17.96 -3.98 -14.03
C GLU A 247 -18.10 -2.49 -13.68
N LEU A 248 -19.11 -1.82 -14.27
CA LEU A 248 -19.39 -0.40 -14.01
C LEU A 248 -19.83 -0.15 -12.56
N VAL A 249 -20.66 -1.02 -12.01
CA VAL A 249 -21.13 -0.93 -10.62
C VAL A 249 -20.00 -1.29 -9.68
N ASP A 250 -19.24 -2.35 -9.98
CA ASP A 250 -18.14 -2.81 -9.12
C ASP A 250 -17.05 -1.73 -8.99
N LYS A 251 -16.64 -1.15 -10.11
CA LYS A 251 -15.68 -0.02 -10.14
C LYS A 251 -16.20 1.18 -9.34
N LEU A 252 -17.48 1.54 -9.51
CA LEU A 252 -18.07 2.66 -8.78
C LEU A 252 -18.13 2.39 -7.27
N VAL A 253 -18.52 1.18 -6.84
CA VAL A 253 -18.55 0.80 -5.43
C VAL A 253 -17.14 0.84 -4.85
N PHE A 254 -16.15 0.30 -5.55
CA PHE A 254 -14.75 0.34 -5.15
C PHE A 254 -14.23 1.79 -5.00
N ASP A 255 -14.54 2.66 -5.96
CA ASP A 255 -14.18 4.09 -5.91
C ASP A 255 -14.83 4.78 -4.70
N LEU A 256 -16.10 4.46 -4.40
CA LEU A 256 -16.82 5.01 -3.25
C LEU A 256 -16.27 4.51 -1.90
N GLN A 257 -15.95 3.22 -1.79
CA GLN A 257 -15.28 2.65 -0.61
C GLN A 257 -13.93 3.31 -0.38
N SER A 258 -13.09 3.36 -1.41
CA SER A 258 -11.76 4.00 -1.35
C SER A 258 -11.84 5.48 -0.94
N LYS A 259 -12.87 6.18 -1.41
CA LYS A 259 -13.11 7.58 -1.07
C LYS A 259 -13.59 7.76 0.36
N LEU A 260 -14.49 6.91 0.84
CA LEU A 260 -14.95 6.91 2.23
C LEU A 260 -13.79 6.65 3.19
N ASP A 261 -12.95 5.65 2.90
CA ASP A 261 -11.76 5.33 3.69
C ASP A 261 -10.78 6.52 3.73
N ARG A 262 -10.59 7.20 2.59
CA ARG A 262 -9.75 8.41 2.52
C ARG A 262 -10.30 9.55 3.38
N ILE A 263 -11.60 9.79 3.34
CA ILE A 263 -12.29 10.83 4.12
C ILE A 263 -12.14 10.57 5.62
N ILE A 264 -12.38 9.34 6.07
CA ILE A 264 -12.28 8.96 7.49
C ILE A 264 -10.81 8.98 7.95
N SER A 265 -9.89 8.45 7.15
CA SER A 265 -8.47 8.43 7.47
C SER A 265 -7.86 9.82 7.56
N TRP A 266 -8.27 10.75 6.68
CA TRP A 266 -7.78 12.13 6.73
C TRP A 266 -8.25 12.85 7.99
N GLY A 267 -9.51 12.68 8.38
CA GLY A 267 -10.05 13.32 9.59
C GLY A 267 -9.28 12.95 10.86
N GLN A 268 -8.92 11.68 11.02
CA GLN A 268 -8.07 11.23 12.14
C GLN A 268 -6.64 11.81 12.05
N GLN A 269 -6.03 11.81 10.86
CA GLN A 269 -4.70 12.39 10.66
C GLN A 269 -4.69 13.90 10.98
N ALA A 270 -5.73 14.64 10.61
CA ALA A 270 -5.89 16.06 10.89
C ALA A 270 -5.94 16.33 12.41
N ILE A 271 -6.62 15.48 13.18
CA ILE A 271 -6.63 15.56 14.66
C ILE A 271 -5.22 15.35 15.21
N ASP A 272 -4.50 14.33 14.76
CA ASP A 272 -3.16 14.03 15.27
C ASP A 272 -2.16 15.16 14.97
N LEU A 273 -2.23 15.73 13.76
CA LEU A 273 -1.46 16.92 13.38
C LEU A 273 -1.82 18.14 14.24
N TRP A 274 -3.11 18.33 14.54
CA TRP A 274 -3.56 19.41 15.39
C TRP A 274 -3.08 19.26 16.83
N ILE A 275 -3.15 18.05 17.41
CA ILE A 275 -2.59 17.75 18.73
C ILE A 275 -1.07 18.01 18.75
N GLY A 276 -0.37 17.69 17.66
CA GLY A 276 1.04 18.01 17.49
C GLY A 276 1.30 19.52 17.54
N TYR A 277 0.47 20.30 16.85
CA TYR A 277 0.54 21.76 16.85
C TYR A 277 0.20 22.35 18.23
N ASP A 278 -0.88 21.91 18.86
CA ASP A 278 -1.29 22.30 20.21
C ASP A 278 -0.15 22.12 21.22
N ARG A 279 0.47 20.93 21.24
CA ARG A 279 1.61 20.63 22.11
C ARG A 279 2.80 21.55 21.81
N HIS A 280 3.03 21.87 20.54
CA HIS A 280 4.09 22.78 20.13
C HIS A 280 3.83 24.21 20.64
N VAL A 281 2.59 24.72 20.54
CA VAL A 281 2.22 26.04 21.07
C VAL A 281 2.40 26.09 22.59
N HIS A 282 1.92 25.08 23.33
CA HIS A 282 2.13 25.01 24.78
C HIS A 282 3.61 24.94 25.17
N LYS A 283 4.42 24.19 24.41
CA LYS A 283 5.87 24.17 24.60
C LYS A 283 6.49 25.53 24.33
N PHE A 284 6.04 26.24 23.29
CA PHE A 284 6.50 27.59 22.97
C PHE A 284 6.15 28.58 24.08
N ILE A 285 4.92 28.56 24.60
CA ILE A 285 4.52 29.39 25.74
C ILE A 285 5.45 29.14 26.94
N ARG A 286 5.66 27.87 27.31
CA ARG A 286 6.51 27.52 28.46
C ARG A 286 7.99 27.88 28.29
N THR A 287 8.51 27.82 27.05
CA THR A 287 9.94 27.97 26.78
C THR A 287 10.32 29.40 26.40
N ALA A 288 9.53 30.05 25.55
CA ALA A 288 9.83 31.37 25.03
C ALA A 288 9.14 32.48 25.83
N ILE A 289 7.86 32.29 26.20
CA ILE A 289 7.06 33.36 26.85
C ILE A 289 7.31 33.37 28.35
N ASP A 290 7.16 32.23 29.03
CA ASP A 290 7.33 32.15 30.48
C ASP A 290 8.75 32.52 30.93
N MET A 291 9.76 32.17 30.12
CA MET A 291 11.17 32.49 30.41
C MET A 291 11.52 33.95 30.12
N ASP A 292 10.79 34.65 29.25
CA ASP A 292 11.09 36.03 28.85
C ASP A 292 9.86 36.93 28.96
N LYS A 293 9.01 36.86 29.99
CA LYS A 293 7.67 37.51 30.07
C LYS A 293 7.49 38.92 29.47
N ASN A 294 8.51 39.78 29.52
CA ASN A 294 8.47 41.17 29.01
C ASN A 294 9.14 41.36 27.63
N ARG A 295 9.59 40.28 26.97
CA ARG A 295 10.21 40.21 25.64
C ARG A 295 11.56 40.93 25.55
N ILE A 296 12.19 41.15 26.70
CA ILE A 296 13.42 41.92 26.83
C ILE A 296 14.58 41.12 26.26
N PHE A 297 14.67 39.83 26.58
CA PHE A 297 15.75 38.97 26.09
C PHE A 297 15.68 38.84 24.57
N SER A 298 14.49 38.53 24.02
CA SER A 298 14.30 38.33 22.59
C SER A 298 14.58 39.60 21.77
N GLN A 299 14.15 40.78 22.25
CA GLN A 299 14.46 42.06 21.61
C GLN A 299 15.96 42.38 21.64
N ARG A 300 16.61 42.20 22.80
CA ARG A 300 18.05 42.42 22.95
C ARG A 300 18.86 41.43 22.14
N LEU A 301 18.42 40.18 22.02
CA LEU A 301 19.08 39.19 21.18
C LEU A 301 19.02 39.61 19.71
N ARG A 302 17.88 40.08 19.21
CA ARG A 302 17.75 40.62 17.85
C ARG A 302 18.69 41.81 17.63
N GLN A 303 18.74 42.75 18.57
CA GLN A 303 19.68 43.88 18.52
C GLN A 303 21.14 43.40 18.56
N SER A 304 21.45 42.40 19.40
CA SER A 304 22.79 41.79 19.48
C SER A 304 23.21 41.12 18.18
N VAL A 305 22.28 40.54 17.41
CA VAL A 305 22.57 39.96 16.08
C VAL A 305 22.90 41.06 15.08
N GLN A 306 22.17 42.19 15.10
CA GLN A 306 22.46 43.34 14.23
C GLN A 306 23.84 43.94 14.51
N HIS A 307 24.22 44.03 15.79
CA HIS A 307 25.49 44.61 16.25
C HIS A 307 26.59 43.57 16.51
N TYR A 308 26.41 42.31 16.07
CA TYR A 308 27.35 41.24 16.38
C TYR A 308 28.77 41.54 15.85
N PHE A 309 28.86 42.16 14.67
CA PHE A 309 30.14 42.48 14.04
C PHE A 309 30.87 43.68 14.64
N ASP A 310 30.20 44.49 15.47
CA ASP A 310 30.84 45.63 16.16
C ASP A 310 31.79 45.13 17.26
N ASN A 311 31.41 44.07 17.97
CA ASN A 311 32.24 43.38 18.96
C ASN A 311 31.92 41.86 18.99
N PRO A 312 32.54 41.06 18.11
CA PRO A 312 32.26 39.64 17.99
C PRO A 312 32.68 38.86 19.24
N TRP A 313 31.89 37.86 19.59
CA TRP A 313 32.16 36.92 20.67
C TRP A 313 31.81 35.49 20.23
N THR A 314 32.37 34.49 20.91
CA THR A 314 32.15 33.07 20.61
C THR A 314 31.73 32.30 21.85
N LEU A 315 30.89 31.28 21.66
CA LEU A 315 30.58 30.30 22.71
C LEU A 315 31.71 29.28 22.80
N THR A 316 32.13 28.97 24.01
CA THR A 316 33.06 27.86 24.26
C THR A 316 32.26 26.59 24.50
N VAL A 317 32.63 25.52 23.80
CA VAL A 317 32.01 24.19 23.94
C VAL A 317 33.09 23.17 24.26
N ALA A 318 32.77 22.17 25.06
CA ALA A 318 33.68 21.07 25.32
C ALA A 318 33.90 20.29 24.02
N ASN A 319 35.13 20.28 23.52
CA ASN A 319 35.51 19.57 22.31
C ASN A 319 36.62 18.57 22.63
N ALA A 320 36.23 17.41 23.13
CA ALA A 320 37.16 16.33 23.40
C ALA A 320 37.75 15.80 22.08
N GLU A 321 39.03 15.42 22.11
CA GLU A 321 39.66 14.75 20.98
C GLU A 321 38.90 13.46 20.67
N ARG A 322 38.52 13.29 19.40
CA ARG A 322 37.86 12.06 18.96
C ARG A 322 38.87 10.93 19.01
N LEU A 323 38.41 9.74 19.40
CA LEU A 323 39.22 8.54 19.34
C LEU A 323 39.63 8.31 17.88
N LEU A 324 40.94 8.40 17.63
CA LEU A 324 41.51 8.03 16.34
C LEU A 324 41.58 6.52 16.30
N ASP A 325 40.74 5.92 15.48
CA ASP A 325 40.78 4.49 15.21
C ASP A 325 41.49 4.24 13.87
N MET A 326 42.12 3.08 13.77
CA MET A 326 42.61 2.60 12.49
C MET A 326 41.40 2.24 11.64
N ARG A 327 41.49 2.44 10.32
CA ARG A 327 40.46 1.89 9.43
C ARG A 327 40.47 0.38 9.63
N ASP A 328 39.29 -0.20 9.84
CA ASP A 328 39.13 -1.63 9.70
C ASP A 328 39.49 -1.94 8.24
N GLU A 329 40.69 -2.48 8.03
CA GLU A 329 40.98 -3.20 6.82
C GLU A 329 40.16 -4.49 6.93
N GLU A 330 38.84 -4.39 6.70
CA GLU A 330 38.20 -5.44 5.91
C GLU A 330 38.99 -5.46 4.61
N LEU A 331 40.03 -6.27 4.66
CA LEU A 331 40.64 -6.87 3.51
C LEU A 331 39.48 -7.26 2.61
N THR A 332 39.24 -6.43 1.60
CA THR A 332 38.79 -6.90 0.29
C THR A 332 39.91 -7.79 -0.27
N LEU A 333 40.32 -8.81 0.50
CA LEU A 333 40.78 -10.08 0.00
C LEU A 333 39.63 -10.50 -0.89
N ARG A 334 39.84 -10.26 -2.19
CA ARG A 334 39.12 -10.82 -3.32
C ARG A 334 37.99 -11.75 -2.87
N ASN A 335 36.75 -11.39 -3.21
CA ASN A 335 35.62 -12.32 -3.27
C ASN A 335 35.84 -13.42 -4.35
N GLU A 336 37.07 -13.89 -4.51
CA GLU A 336 37.36 -15.17 -5.12
C GLU A 336 37.46 -16.14 -3.94
N GLU A 337 36.31 -16.53 -3.40
CA GLU A 337 36.22 -17.84 -2.79
C GLU A 337 36.73 -18.83 -3.85
N VAL A 338 37.97 -19.25 -3.70
CA VAL A 338 38.59 -20.26 -4.58
C VAL A 338 37.84 -21.56 -4.32
N THR A 339 36.77 -21.75 -5.06
CA THR A 339 36.01 -23.00 -5.11
C THR A 339 36.73 -23.90 -6.11
N GLY A 340 37.22 -25.05 -5.65
CA GLY A 340 37.88 -26.02 -6.51
C GLY A 340 36.91 -26.56 -7.57
N GLU A 341 37.38 -26.72 -8.81
CA GLU A 341 36.57 -27.29 -9.89
C GLU A 341 36.31 -28.79 -9.65
N LEU A 342 35.04 -29.20 -9.73
CA LEU A 342 34.64 -30.61 -9.66
C LEU A 342 34.86 -31.30 -11.01
N PRO A 343 35.40 -32.54 -11.05
CA PRO A 343 35.57 -33.29 -12.30
C PRO A 343 34.23 -33.62 -12.98
N LEU A 344 34.21 -33.57 -14.30
CA LEU A 344 32.99 -33.61 -15.13
C LEU A 344 32.42 -35.00 -15.45
N ALA A 345 33.12 -36.11 -15.17
CA ALA A 345 32.69 -37.43 -15.63
C ALA A 345 32.56 -38.44 -14.49
N LEU A 346 31.39 -39.10 -14.46
CA LEU A 346 31.11 -40.24 -13.60
C LEU A 346 31.42 -41.52 -14.39
N GLU A 347 32.42 -42.28 -13.96
CA GLU A 347 32.75 -43.58 -14.56
C GLU A 347 32.11 -44.70 -13.73
N TYR A 348 31.52 -45.68 -14.42
CA TYR A 348 30.95 -46.88 -13.80
C TYR A 348 31.81 -48.09 -14.15
N GLU A 349 32.06 -48.95 -13.19
CA GLU A 349 32.70 -50.26 -13.38
C GLU A 349 31.66 -51.38 -13.21
N GLU A 350 31.67 -52.36 -14.12
CA GLU A 350 30.86 -53.58 -13.99
C GLU A 350 31.55 -54.59 -13.07
N PHE A 351 30.86 -55.01 -12.01
CA PHE A 351 31.30 -56.07 -11.11
C PHE A 351 30.76 -57.42 -11.57
N SER A 352 31.63 -58.33 -12.01
CA SER A 352 31.27 -59.69 -12.43
C SER A 352 31.37 -60.67 -11.25
N GLU A 353 30.23 -61.19 -10.78
CA GLU A 353 30.17 -62.17 -9.71
C GLU A 353 30.56 -63.58 -10.21
N ILE A 354 31.79 -64.00 -9.93
CA ILE A 354 32.29 -65.37 -10.17
C ILE A 354 31.55 -66.42 -9.29
N ASN A 355 30.77 -65.97 -8.30
CA ASN A 355 30.12 -66.81 -7.29
C ASN A 355 28.95 -67.64 -7.85
N ASP A 356 28.18 -67.14 -8.82
CA ASP A 356 27.03 -67.86 -9.38
C ASP A 356 27.46 -69.15 -10.09
N ARG A 357 28.58 -69.08 -10.82
CA ARG A 357 29.12 -70.25 -11.51
C ARG A 357 29.63 -71.32 -10.54
N LEU A 358 30.13 -70.91 -9.37
CA LEU A 358 30.52 -71.84 -8.30
C LEU A 358 29.29 -72.50 -7.66
N ALA A 359 28.19 -71.76 -7.49
CA ALA A 359 26.94 -72.31 -6.97
C ALA A 359 26.36 -73.42 -7.87
N GLU A 360 26.28 -73.19 -9.18
CA GLU A 360 25.79 -74.20 -10.14
C GLU A 360 26.65 -75.47 -10.13
N MET A 361 27.97 -75.34 -9.96
CA MET A 361 28.88 -76.50 -9.92
C MET A 361 28.68 -77.33 -8.65
N ILE A 362 28.52 -76.67 -7.50
CA ILE A 362 28.31 -77.34 -6.21
C ILE A 362 26.94 -78.02 -6.17
N GLU A 363 25.89 -77.36 -6.67
CA GLU A 363 24.54 -77.93 -6.76
C GLU A 363 24.54 -79.26 -7.55
N LYS A 364 25.17 -79.28 -8.73
CA LYS A 364 25.28 -80.51 -9.55
C LYS A 364 25.99 -81.65 -8.82
N ALA A 365 27.00 -81.34 -8.01
CA ALA A 365 27.74 -82.36 -7.28
C ALA A 365 26.95 -82.92 -6.09
N LEU A 366 26.19 -82.07 -5.39
CA LEU A 366 25.36 -82.50 -4.27
C LEU A 366 24.11 -83.29 -4.71
N LEU A 367 23.62 -83.08 -5.94
CA LEU A 367 22.45 -83.77 -6.49
C LEU A 367 22.60 -85.30 -6.56
N ILE A 368 23.84 -85.81 -6.60
CA ILE A 368 24.15 -87.25 -6.57
C ILE A 368 23.65 -87.89 -5.27
N TYR A 369 23.72 -87.19 -4.14
CA TYR A 369 23.27 -87.71 -2.83
C TYR A 369 21.76 -87.92 -2.80
N GLN A 370 20.99 -87.02 -3.43
CA GLN A 370 19.54 -87.17 -3.60
C GLN A 370 19.20 -88.32 -4.57
N GLN A 371 19.90 -88.44 -5.71
CA GLN A 371 19.62 -89.48 -6.70
C GLN A 371 19.88 -90.90 -6.17
N GLU A 372 20.92 -91.07 -5.35
CA GLU A 372 21.31 -92.37 -4.78
C GLU A 372 20.69 -92.65 -3.39
N GLN A 373 19.88 -91.73 -2.85
CA GLN A 373 19.36 -91.74 -1.46
C GLN A 373 20.45 -92.02 -0.41
N ARG A 374 21.63 -91.42 -0.60
CA ARG A 374 22.77 -91.58 0.31
C ARG A 374 22.80 -90.42 1.29
N PRO A 375 22.88 -90.65 2.61
CA PRO A 375 22.91 -89.56 3.59
C PRO A 375 24.09 -88.60 3.37
N LEU A 376 23.82 -87.30 3.46
CA LEU A 376 24.75 -86.21 3.24
C LEU A 376 25.27 -85.66 4.57
N ASP A 377 26.49 -86.04 4.93
CA ASP A 377 27.23 -85.48 6.07
C ASP A 377 27.97 -84.21 5.63
N LEU A 378 27.43 -83.04 5.98
CA LEU A 378 28.03 -81.75 5.65
C LEU A 378 29.45 -81.59 6.22
N GLY A 379 29.77 -82.19 7.37
CA GLY A 379 31.09 -82.06 7.99
C GLY A 379 32.18 -82.73 7.15
N ALA A 380 31.88 -83.92 6.64
CA ALA A 380 32.78 -84.64 5.73
C ALA A 380 32.88 -83.95 4.36
N VAL A 381 31.73 -83.58 3.77
CA VAL A 381 31.69 -82.98 2.43
C VAL A 381 32.36 -81.61 2.39
N LEU A 382 32.12 -80.77 3.40
CA LEU A 382 32.82 -79.47 3.51
C LEU A 382 34.32 -79.67 3.66
N ARG A 383 34.78 -80.64 4.45
CA ARG A 383 36.21 -80.91 4.59
C ARG A 383 36.86 -81.28 3.27
N ASP A 384 36.20 -82.14 2.49
CA ASP A 384 36.70 -82.59 1.18
C ASP A 384 36.69 -81.46 0.14
N TYR A 385 35.63 -80.64 0.11
CA TYR A 385 35.53 -79.49 -0.80
C TYR A 385 36.52 -78.39 -0.44
N LEU A 386 36.65 -78.06 0.84
CA LEU A 386 37.58 -77.03 1.30
C LEU A 386 39.04 -77.43 1.07
N ALA A 387 39.37 -78.73 1.08
CA ALA A 387 40.71 -79.20 0.72
C ALA A 387 41.07 -78.93 -0.76
N GLN A 388 40.07 -78.81 -1.65
CA GLN A 388 40.28 -78.57 -3.08
C GLN A 388 40.37 -77.08 -3.45
N HIS A 389 40.05 -76.18 -2.51
CA HIS A 389 40.03 -74.75 -2.74
C HIS A 389 41.04 -74.00 -1.84
N PRO A 390 41.61 -72.87 -2.31
CA PRO A 390 42.50 -72.07 -1.48
C PRO A 390 41.76 -71.43 -0.31
N LEU A 391 42.46 -71.23 0.82
CA LEU A 391 41.90 -70.67 2.07
C LEU A 391 41.10 -69.38 1.86
N SER A 392 41.50 -68.54 0.89
CA SER A 392 40.83 -67.27 0.59
C SER A 392 39.38 -67.41 0.11
N ARG A 393 38.99 -68.57 -0.42
CA ARG A 393 37.62 -68.85 -0.90
C ARG A 393 36.85 -69.81 0.00
N HIS A 394 37.43 -70.20 1.14
CA HIS A 394 36.82 -71.19 2.02
C HIS A 394 35.46 -70.73 2.55
N PHE A 395 35.32 -69.45 2.89
CA PHE A 395 34.04 -68.93 3.38
C PHE A 395 32.96 -68.97 2.30
N ASP A 396 33.25 -68.47 1.10
CA ASP A 396 32.26 -68.43 0.01
C ASP A 396 31.85 -69.84 -0.42
N VAL A 397 32.82 -70.74 -0.58
CA VAL A 397 32.55 -72.14 -0.93
C VAL A 397 31.75 -72.83 0.17
N ALA A 398 32.13 -72.66 1.44
CA ALA A 398 31.39 -73.27 2.55
C ALA A 398 29.96 -72.74 2.64
N ARG A 399 29.77 -71.42 2.51
CA ARG A 399 28.45 -70.79 2.54
C ARG A 399 27.57 -71.29 1.40
N ILE A 400 28.10 -71.30 0.17
CA ILE A 400 27.36 -71.77 -1.01
C ILE A 400 27.03 -73.25 -0.85
N LEU A 401 27.97 -74.08 -0.40
CA LEU A 401 27.74 -75.51 -0.23
C LEU A 401 26.68 -75.80 0.83
N VAL A 402 26.71 -75.10 1.97
CA VAL A 402 25.67 -75.23 3.00
C VAL A 402 24.31 -74.79 2.45
N ASP A 403 24.24 -73.65 1.75
CA ASP A 403 23.00 -73.15 1.17
C ASP A 403 22.40 -74.13 0.14
N GLN A 404 23.25 -74.72 -0.71
CA GLN A 404 22.81 -75.75 -1.66
C GLN A 404 22.45 -77.07 -1.00
N ALA A 405 23.16 -77.47 0.06
CA ALA A 405 22.89 -78.71 0.80
C ALA A 405 21.54 -78.67 1.53
N VAL A 406 21.21 -77.55 2.18
CA VAL A 406 19.92 -77.38 2.88
C VAL A 406 18.74 -77.34 1.91
N ARG A 407 18.94 -76.89 0.66
CA ARG A 407 17.90 -76.92 -0.38
C ARG A 407 17.56 -78.33 -0.86
N LEU A 408 18.47 -79.29 -0.70
CA LEU A 408 18.30 -80.66 -1.19
C LEU A 408 17.45 -81.54 -0.27
N GLY A 409 17.40 -81.24 1.03
CA GLY A 409 16.73 -82.10 2.00
C GLY A 409 16.90 -81.61 3.43
N VAL A 410 16.29 -82.32 4.37
CA VAL A 410 16.33 -82.01 5.81
C VAL A 410 16.81 -83.24 6.58
N ALA A 411 17.47 -83.03 7.71
CA ALA A 411 17.82 -84.11 8.61
C ALA A 411 16.61 -84.48 9.48
N GLU A 412 16.21 -85.75 9.52
CA GLU A 412 15.16 -86.22 10.43
C GLU A 412 15.48 -85.89 11.90
N ALA A 413 16.77 -85.90 12.24
CA ALA A 413 17.28 -85.55 13.57
C ALA A 413 16.98 -84.10 13.98
N ASP A 414 16.76 -83.16 13.05
CA ASP A 414 16.38 -81.77 13.38
C ASP A 414 15.05 -81.71 14.14
N PHE A 415 14.11 -82.64 13.88
CA PHE A 415 12.82 -82.70 14.56
C PHE A 415 12.89 -83.27 15.99
N SER A 416 14.02 -83.88 16.37
CA SER A 416 14.21 -84.47 17.70
C SER A 416 14.54 -83.46 18.81
N GLY A 417 14.84 -82.20 18.44
CA GLY A 417 15.19 -81.13 19.39
C GLY A 417 16.56 -81.29 20.06
N LEU A 418 17.39 -82.24 19.62
CA LEU A 418 18.76 -82.39 20.09
C LEU A 418 19.72 -81.47 19.28
N PRO A 419 20.59 -80.69 19.95
CA PRO A 419 21.54 -79.84 19.24
C PRO A 419 22.61 -80.69 18.53
N ALA A 420 22.91 -80.36 17.26
CA ALA A 420 24.03 -80.97 16.54
C ALA A 420 25.37 -80.56 17.16
N GLU A 421 26.38 -81.42 17.07
CA GLU A 421 27.74 -81.09 17.51
C GLU A 421 28.48 -80.26 16.46
N TRP A 422 29.45 -79.45 16.91
CA TRP A 422 30.32 -78.69 16.01
C TRP A 422 31.43 -79.59 15.45
N LEU A 423 31.34 -79.91 14.17
CA LEU A 423 32.31 -80.72 13.43
C LEU A 423 33.38 -79.83 12.80
N ALA A 424 34.66 -80.17 13.00
CA ALA A 424 35.76 -79.43 12.38
C ALA A 424 35.85 -79.71 10.87
N ILE A 425 35.87 -78.65 10.05
CA ILE A 425 35.88 -78.73 8.58
C ILE A 425 37.23 -78.33 7.97
N ASN A 426 38.15 -77.74 8.74
CA ASN A 426 39.55 -77.55 8.34
C ASN A 426 40.49 -77.50 9.57
N ASP A 427 41.79 -77.53 9.31
CA ASP A 427 42.83 -77.47 10.36
C ASP A 427 43.05 -76.06 10.94
N TYR A 428 42.39 -75.05 10.36
CA TYR A 428 42.54 -73.63 10.71
C TYR A 428 41.42 -73.13 11.65
N GLY A 429 40.61 -74.03 12.20
CA GLY A 429 39.62 -73.73 13.23
C GLY A 429 38.19 -73.51 12.74
N ALA A 430 37.90 -73.69 11.44
CA ALA A 430 36.53 -73.64 10.93
C ALA A 430 35.75 -74.89 11.34
N LYS A 431 34.49 -74.71 11.72
CA LYS A 431 33.58 -75.77 12.15
C LYS A 431 32.20 -75.57 11.53
N VAL A 432 31.49 -76.67 11.27
CA VAL A 432 30.08 -76.67 10.87
C VAL A 432 29.25 -77.36 11.95
N GLN A 433 28.05 -76.86 12.19
CA GLN A 433 27.06 -77.49 13.05
C GLN A 433 25.86 -77.86 12.18
N ALA A 434 25.76 -79.15 11.85
CA ALA A 434 24.66 -79.67 11.04
C ALA A 434 24.45 -81.15 11.37
N HIS A 435 23.19 -81.58 11.40
CA HIS A 435 22.86 -83.00 11.39
C HIS A 435 23.04 -83.57 9.97
N VAL A 436 23.15 -84.90 9.88
CA VAL A 436 23.28 -85.59 8.59
C VAL A 436 21.93 -85.51 7.87
N ILE A 437 21.91 -84.98 6.64
CA ILE A 437 20.70 -84.91 5.83
C ILE A 437 20.43 -86.32 5.27
N ASP A 438 19.34 -86.93 5.70
CA ASP A 438 18.93 -88.29 5.36
C ASP A 438 17.56 -88.36 4.68
N THR A 439 16.81 -87.25 4.67
CA THR A 439 15.52 -87.12 3.98
C THR A 439 15.62 -86.10 2.85
N TYR A 440 15.40 -86.55 1.61
CA TYR A 440 15.51 -85.76 0.37
C TYR A 440 14.17 -85.49 -0.32
#